data_AF-A0A2A4NKP6-F1
#
_entry.id   AF-A0A2A4NKP6-F1
#
_cell.length_a   1.000
_cell.length_b   1.000
_cell.length_c   1.000
_cell.angle_alpha   90.00
_cell.angle_beta   90.00
_cell.angle_gamma   90.00
#
_symmetry.space_group_name_H-M   'P 1'
#
loop_
_entity.id
_entity.type
_entity.pdbx_description
1 polymer ?
#
loop_
_entity_poly.entity_id
_entity_poly.type
_entity_poly.pdbx_seq_one_letter_code
_entity_poly.pdbx_strand_id
1 'polypeptide(L)'
;MKPRINVYLEDYVNAQLALLSKRPGINKSRIVNDALDKFFNPEQDMETSTALIRRLDRMSSSMERLDRNQSIELETLALFIRYFLTITPPLPEADQAAAHALGRERFEAFVAQVGRRLAQDKNLVSEVLESIADTRPDLFAVDPDQTAKQTSHPISESEQQTDGDDIPPLRPVVIEDDPLEEEGFDV
;
A
#
# COMPACT_ATOMS: atom_id res chain seq x y z
N MET A 1 -24.15 38.67 -34.17
CA MET A 1 -25.33 39.46 -33.72
C MET A 1 -26.28 38.48 -33.02
N LYS A 2 -26.81 38.79 -31.82
CA LYS A 2 -27.70 37.85 -31.09
C LYS A 2 -29.16 38.19 -31.40
N PRO A 3 -29.91 37.34 -32.13
CA PRO A 3 -31.31 37.60 -32.43
C PRO A 3 -32.17 37.54 -31.16
N ARG A 4 -33.19 38.41 -31.07
CA ARG A 4 -34.15 38.38 -29.96
C ARG A 4 -35.32 37.47 -30.34
N ILE A 5 -35.59 36.48 -29.50
CA ILE A 5 -36.68 35.51 -29.68
C ILE A 5 -37.63 35.66 -28.48
N ASN A 6 -38.94 35.67 -28.74
CA ASN A 6 -39.97 35.65 -27.69
C ASN A 6 -40.60 34.26 -27.67
N VAL A 7 -40.54 33.57 -26.54
CA VAL A 7 -41.09 32.22 -26.36
C VAL A 7 -41.88 32.19 -25.05
N TYR A 8 -42.98 31.45 -25.03
CA TYR A 8 -43.72 31.19 -23.80
C TYR A 8 -43.03 30.09 -23.00
N LEU A 9 -42.85 30.32 -21.70
CA LEU A 9 -42.30 29.36 -20.76
C LEU A 9 -43.41 28.98 -19.77
N GLU A 10 -43.45 27.73 -19.34
CA GLU A 10 -44.29 27.35 -18.21
C GLU A 10 -43.88 28.11 -16.94
N ASP A 11 -44.85 28.34 -16.06
CA ASP A 11 -44.64 29.13 -14.83
C ASP A 11 -43.53 28.56 -13.95
N TYR A 12 -43.44 27.23 -13.85
CA TYR A 12 -42.39 26.57 -13.07
C TYR A 12 -40.99 26.82 -13.68
N VAL A 13 -40.86 26.75 -15.01
CA VAL A 13 -39.59 26.96 -15.72
C VAL A 13 -39.14 28.41 -15.57
N ASN A 14 -40.08 29.37 -15.69
CA ASN A 14 -39.78 30.78 -15.50
C ASN A 14 -39.31 31.08 -14.07
N ALA A 15 -39.95 30.48 -13.06
CA ALA A 15 -39.54 30.59 -11.66
C ALA A 15 -38.12 30.04 -11.44
N GLN A 16 -37.82 28.86 -11.98
CA GLN A 16 -36.49 28.23 -11.88
C GLN A 16 -35.41 29.07 -12.59
N LEU A 17 -35.70 29.58 -13.79
CA LEU A 17 -34.80 30.47 -14.53
C LEU A 17 -34.52 31.77 -13.77
N ALA A 18 -35.56 32.35 -13.15
CA ALA A 18 -35.42 33.54 -12.32
C ALA A 18 -34.56 33.27 -11.07
N LEU A 19 -34.70 32.10 -10.45
CA LEU A 19 -33.88 31.70 -9.30
C LEU A 19 -32.41 31.53 -9.68
N LEU A 20 -32.11 30.81 -10.77
CA LEU A 20 -30.75 30.55 -11.23
C LEU A 20 -30.02 31.84 -11.65
N SER A 21 -30.77 32.81 -12.18
CA SER A 21 -30.22 34.11 -12.61
C SER A 21 -29.89 35.06 -11.45
N LYS A 22 -30.21 34.71 -10.19
CA LYS A 22 -29.81 35.49 -9.01
C LYS A 22 -28.32 35.32 -8.68
N ARG A 23 -27.65 34.32 -9.26
CA ARG A 23 -26.22 34.10 -9.06
C ARG A 23 -25.40 35.20 -9.76
N PRO A 24 -24.38 35.77 -9.11
CA PRO A 24 -23.56 36.81 -9.72
C PRO A 24 -22.88 36.29 -11.00
N GLY A 25 -22.95 37.09 -12.07
CA GLY A 25 -22.33 36.77 -13.37
C GLY A 25 -23.17 35.89 -14.32
N ILE A 26 -24.39 35.50 -13.93
CA ILE A 26 -25.27 34.66 -14.76
C ILE A 26 -26.58 35.41 -15.03
N ASN A 27 -26.96 35.53 -16.31
CA ASN A 27 -28.24 36.13 -16.71
C ASN A 27 -29.13 35.11 -17.42
N LYS A 28 -30.44 35.41 -17.51
CA LYS A 28 -31.45 34.53 -18.12
C LYS A 28 -31.06 34.10 -19.53
N SER A 29 -30.61 35.03 -20.35
CA SER A 29 -30.21 34.75 -21.74
C SER A 29 -29.02 33.80 -21.82
N ARG A 30 -28.05 33.88 -20.91
CA ARG A 30 -26.92 32.96 -20.85
C ARG A 30 -27.39 31.54 -20.53
N ILE A 31 -28.21 31.39 -19.49
CA ILE A 31 -28.76 30.07 -19.10
C ILE A 31 -29.54 29.44 -20.24
N VAL A 32 -30.38 30.23 -20.93
CA VAL A 32 -31.19 29.74 -22.06
C VAL A 32 -30.30 29.33 -23.24
N ASN A 33 -29.28 30.12 -23.60
CA ASN A 33 -28.35 29.73 -24.66
C ASN A 33 -27.56 28.47 -24.29
N ASP A 34 -27.00 28.40 -23.08
CA ASP A 34 -26.25 27.23 -22.62
C ASP A 34 -27.14 25.96 -22.61
N ALA A 35 -28.41 26.09 -22.23
CA ALA A 35 -29.38 24.99 -22.25
C ALA A 35 -29.73 24.55 -23.68
N LEU A 36 -29.94 25.49 -24.60
CA LEU A 36 -30.21 25.21 -26.01
C LEU A 36 -28.99 24.60 -26.71
N ASP A 37 -27.79 25.10 -26.43
CA ASP A 37 -26.54 24.55 -26.97
C ASP A 37 -26.35 23.09 -26.53
N LYS A 38 -26.63 22.77 -25.25
CA LYS A 38 -26.64 21.39 -24.76
C LYS A 38 -27.72 20.54 -25.42
N PHE A 39 -28.92 21.08 -25.60
CA PHE A 39 -30.02 20.38 -26.26
C PHE A 39 -29.71 20.06 -27.73
N PHE A 40 -29.03 20.97 -28.45
CA PHE A 40 -28.64 20.76 -29.84
C PHE A 40 -27.39 19.90 -30.01
N ASN A 41 -26.53 19.78 -28.99
CA ASN A 41 -25.29 19.01 -29.05
C ASN A 41 -25.24 17.92 -27.97
N PRO A 42 -26.15 16.93 -27.99
CA PRO A 42 -26.20 15.88 -26.96
C PRO A 42 -24.95 15.00 -26.97
N GLU A 43 -24.27 14.85 -28.11
CA GLU A 43 -23.07 14.02 -28.24
C GLU A 43 -21.90 14.51 -27.36
N GLN A 44 -21.75 15.83 -27.18
CA GLN A 44 -20.68 16.39 -26.34
C GLN A 44 -20.90 16.08 -24.84
N ASP A 45 -22.15 16.04 -24.40
CA ASP A 45 -22.52 15.66 -23.04
C ASP A 45 -22.38 14.14 -22.82
N MET A 46 -22.70 13.35 -23.85
CA MET A 46 -22.50 11.91 -23.85
C MET A 46 -21.02 11.51 -23.82
N GLU A 47 -20.15 12.21 -24.56
CA GLU A 47 -18.71 11.94 -24.56
C GLU A 47 -18.09 12.16 -23.17
N THR A 48 -18.46 13.28 -22.53
CA THR A 48 -18.02 13.59 -21.15
C THR A 48 -18.53 12.54 -20.16
N SER A 49 -19.81 12.18 -20.26
CA SER A 49 -20.41 11.14 -19.40
C SER A 49 -19.75 9.78 -19.60
N THR A 50 -19.42 9.42 -20.84
CA THR A 50 -18.72 8.18 -21.17
C THR A 50 -17.29 8.17 -20.62
N ALA A 51 -16.57 9.28 -20.70
CA ALA A 51 -15.24 9.41 -20.11
C ALA A 51 -15.27 9.27 -18.58
N LEU A 52 -16.32 9.81 -17.93
CA LEU A 52 -16.53 9.65 -16.48
C LEU A 52 -16.82 8.19 -16.11
N ILE A 53 -17.69 7.49 -16.84
CA ILE A 53 -17.99 6.07 -16.62
C ILE A 53 -16.70 5.25 -16.71
N ARG A 54 -15.91 5.43 -17.78
CA ARG A 54 -14.62 4.72 -17.93
C ARG A 54 -13.65 5.00 -16.79
N ARG A 55 -13.64 6.23 -16.26
CA ARG A 55 -12.81 6.58 -15.11
C ARG A 55 -13.30 5.86 -13.84
N LEU A 56 -14.61 5.82 -13.62
CA LEU A 56 -15.20 5.10 -12.49
C LEU A 56 -14.92 3.60 -12.57
N ASP A 57 -15.04 2.99 -13.75
CA ASP A 57 -14.72 1.58 -13.95
C ASP A 57 -13.26 1.28 -13.59
N ARG A 58 -12.32 2.11 -14.06
CA ARG A 58 -10.90 1.98 -13.69
C ARG A 58 -10.67 2.11 -12.19
N MET A 59 -11.39 3.00 -11.52
CA MET A 59 -11.31 3.13 -10.05
C MET A 59 -11.86 1.88 -9.35
N SER A 60 -12.99 1.34 -9.82
CA SER A 60 -13.58 0.11 -9.28
C SER A 60 -12.62 -1.07 -9.43
N SER A 61 -12.06 -1.28 -10.63
CA SER A 61 -11.07 -2.34 -10.84
C SER A 61 -9.80 -2.14 -10.02
N SER A 62 -9.40 -0.88 -9.76
CA SER A 62 -8.27 -0.61 -8.86
C SER A 62 -8.58 -0.95 -7.41
N MET A 63 -9.82 -0.72 -6.95
CA MET A 63 -10.27 -1.11 -5.61
C MET A 63 -10.33 -2.63 -5.46
N GLU A 64 -10.89 -3.34 -6.44
CA GLU A 64 -10.90 -4.81 -6.43
C GLU A 64 -9.49 -5.42 -6.37
N ARG A 65 -8.53 -4.82 -7.09
CA ARG A 65 -7.12 -5.22 -7.01
C ARG A 65 -6.51 -4.93 -5.64
N LEU A 66 -6.86 -3.79 -5.03
CA LEU A 66 -6.41 -3.43 -3.69
C LEU A 66 -6.96 -4.42 -2.65
N ASP A 67 -8.25 -4.76 -2.71
CA ASP A 67 -8.88 -5.73 -1.81
C ASP A 67 -8.23 -7.11 -1.92
N ARG A 68 -7.91 -7.54 -3.16
CA ARG A 68 -7.17 -8.78 -3.39
C ARG A 68 -5.77 -8.72 -2.77
N ASN A 69 -5.04 -7.64 -3.00
CA ASN A 69 -3.69 -7.47 -2.43
C ASN A 69 -3.74 -7.46 -0.90
N GLN A 70 -4.70 -6.75 -0.30
CA GLN A 70 -4.91 -6.73 1.14
C GLN A 70 -5.22 -8.12 1.69
N SER A 71 -6.03 -8.92 0.97
CA SER A 71 -6.32 -10.29 1.35
C SER A 71 -5.05 -11.16 1.37
N ILE A 72 -4.20 -11.02 0.36
CA ILE A 72 -2.91 -11.72 0.26
C ILE A 72 -1.96 -11.28 1.38
N GLU A 73 -1.89 -9.99 1.69
CA GLU A 73 -1.08 -9.45 2.79
C GLU A 73 -1.54 -10.01 4.14
N LEU A 74 -2.85 -10.07 4.39
CA LEU A 74 -3.41 -10.65 5.61
C LEU A 74 -3.12 -12.15 5.73
N GLU A 75 -3.23 -12.90 4.63
CA GLU A 75 -2.88 -14.32 4.62
C GLU A 75 -1.38 -14.54 4.88
N THR A 76 -0.53 -13.73 4.25
CA THR A 76 0.93 -13.77 4.46
C THR A 76 1.28 -13.44 5.91
N LEU A 77 0.67 -12.42 6.51
CA LEU A 77 0.88 -12.07 7.91
C LEU A 77 0.42 -13.19 8.85
N ALA A 78 -0.73 -13.81 8.57
CA ALA A 78 -1.23 -14.93 9.36
C ALA A 78 -0.26 -16.13 9.31
N LEU A 79 0.28 -16.45 8.13
CA LEU A 79 1.29 -17.50 7.97
C LEU A 79 2.58 -17.15 8.70
N PHE A 80 3.04 -15.89 8.62
CA PHE A 80 4.20 -15.42 9.37
C PHE A 80 4.01 -15.56 10.88
N ILE A 81 2.88 -15.11 11.43
CA ILE A 81 2.57 -15.23 12.86
C ILE A 81 2.55 -16.70 13.27
N ARG A 82 1.89 -17.56 12.50
CA ARG A 82 1.85 -19.00 12.77
C ARG A 82 3.25 -19.61 12.78
N TYR A 83 4.06 -19.30 11.76
CA TYR A 83 5.43 -19.79 11.67
C TYR A 83 6.24 -19.30 12.88
N PHE A 84 6.19 -18.00 13.19
CA PHE A 84 6.87 -17.39 14.33
C PHE A 84 6.53 -18.07 15.66
N LEU A 85 5.25 -18.31 15.94
CA LEU A 85 4.82 -19.02 17.16
C LEU A 85 5.21 -20.50 17.18
N THR A 86 5.45 -21.11 16.02
CA THR A 86 5.88 -22.52 15.92
C THR A 86 7.37 -22.67 16.18
N ILE A 87 8.19 -21.73 15.68
CA ILE A 87 9.64 -21.81 15.79
C ILE A 87 10.22 -21.15 17.04
N THR A 88 9.48 -20.25 17.68
CA THR A 88 9.98 -19.49 18.84
C THR A 88 9.88 -20.36 20.10
N PRO A 89 11.01 -20.71 20.74
CA PRO A 89 10.97 -21.45 22.00
C PRO A 89 10.28 -20.63 23.09
N PRO A 90 9.43 -21.24 23.93
CA PRO A 90 8.82 -20.53 25.05
C PRO A 90 9.89 -20.11 26.05
N LEU A 91 9.79 -18.87 26.56
CA LEU A 91 10.70 -18.39 27.59
C LEU A 91 10.36 -19.00 28.97
N PRO A 92 11.37 -19.24 29.82
CA PRO A 92 11.17 -19.57 31.23
C PRO A 92 10.27 -18.53 31.92
N GLU A 93 9.37 -18.97 32.81
CA GLU A 93 8.42 -18.09 33.49
C GLU A 93 9.07 -16.90 34.21
N ALA A 94 10.25 -17.11 34.79
CA ALA A 94 11.01 -16.06 35.49
C ALA A 94 11.41 -14.89 34.56
N ASP A 95 11.65 -15.17 33.28
CA ASP A 95 12.15 -14.18 32.31
C ASP A 95 11.01 -13.55 31.50
N GLN A 96 9.81 -14.11 31.54
CA GLN A 96 8.66 -13.64 30.75
C GLN A 96 8.32 -12.17 31.04
N ALA A 97 8.29 -11.77 32.32
CA ALA A 97 7.92 -10.41 32.69
C ALA A 97 8.91 -9.37 32.14
N ALA A 98 10.22 -9.66 32.24
CA ALA A 98 11.28 -8.81 31.71
C ALA A 98 11.25 -8.77 30.17
N ALA A 99 11.09 -9.93 29.51
CA ALA A 99 10.99 -10.01 28.06
C ALA A 99 9.76 -9.27 27.51
N HIS A 100 8.61 -9.36 28.19
CA HIS A 100 7.42 -8.59 27.84
C HIS A 100 7.62 -7.09 28.01
N ALA A 101 8.27 -6.65 29.09
CA ALA A 101 8.57 -5.23 29.31
C ALA A 101 9.49 -4.69 28.20
N LEU A 102 10.58 -5.40 27.90
CA LEU A 102 11.51 -5.04 26.83
C LEU A 102 10.86 -5.07 25.44
N GLY A 103 9.99 -6.05 25.20
CA GLY A 103 9.23 -6.14 23.95
C GLY A 103 8.31 -4.94 23.74
N ARG A 104 7.63 -4.46 24.80
CA ARG A 104 6.80 -3.24 24.75
C ARG A 104 7.65 -2.01 24.44
N GLU A 105 8.76 -1.82 25.14
CA GLU A 105 9.66 -0.68 24.92
C GLU A 105 10.16 -0.64 23.46
N ARG A 106 10.63 -1.79 22.93
CA ARG A 106 11.07 -1.90 21.53
C ARG A 106 9.94 -1.62 20.55
N PHE A 107 8.72 -2.08 20.84
CA PHE A 107 7.56 -1.82 20.00
C PHE A 107 7.17 -0.34 19.99
N GLU A 108 7.18 0.33 21.15
CA GLU A 108 6.92 1.77 21.25
C GLU A 108 7.95 2.60 20.48
N ALA A 109 9.24 2.25 20.58
CA ALA A 109 10.29 2.88 19.80
C ALA A 109 10.08 2.71 18.28
N PHE A 110 9.71 1.50 17.84
CA PHE A 110 9.36 1.21 16.45
C PHE A 110 8.15 2.04 15.98
N VAL A 111 7.06 2.05 16.74
CA VAL A 111 5.85 2.83 16.42
C VAL A 111 6.17 4.32 16.33
N ALA A 112 6.99 4.84 17.25
CA ALA A 112 7.42 6.23 17.20
C ALA A 112 8.25 6.53 15.93
N GLN A 113 9.11 5.61 15.50
CA GLN A 113 9.86 5.76 14.24
C GLN A 113 8.95 5.74 13.01
N VAL A 114 7.97 4.82 12.98
CA VAL A 114 6.96 4.77 11.91
C VAL A 114 6.14 6.06 11.88
N GLY A 115 5.68 6.53 13.03
CA GLY A 115 4.91 7.77 13.16
C GLY A 115 5.68 9.01 12.69
N ARG A 116 6.96 9.14 13.07
CA ARG A 116 7.84 10.20 12.57
C ARG A 116 7.97 10.18 11.04
N ARG A 117 8.04 8.99 10.45
CA ARG A 117 8.22 8.84 9.00
C ARG A 117 6.95 9.09 8.21
N LEU A 118 5.80 8.65 8.72
CA LEU A 118 4.49 8.98 8.16
C LEU A 118 4.26 10.49 8.12
N ALA A 119 4.67 11.21 9.18
CA ALA A 119 4.60 12.67 9.24
C ALA A 119 5.53 13.38 8.24
N GLN A 120 6.49 12.67 7.63
CA GLN A 120 7.45 13.22 6.67
C GLN A 120 7.04 13.03 5.19
N ASP A 121 5.86 12.45 4.90
CA ASP A 121 5.32 12.21 3.54
C ASP A 121 6.27 11.45 2.58
N LYS A 122 7.21 10.67 3.13
CA LYS A 122 8.14 9.85 2.33
C LYS A 122 7.67 8.40 2.29
N ASN A 123 7.44 7.88 1.09
CA ASN A 123 7.04 6.50 0.87
C ASN A 123 8.20 5.54 1.21
N LEU A 124 8.16 4.96 2.41
CA LEU A 124 9.14 3.99 2.92
C LEU A 124 9.34 2.81 1.96
N VAL A 125 8.27 2.33 1.33
CA VAL A 125 8.32 1.19 0.41
C VAL A 125 9.18 1.53 -0.80
N SER A 126 9.04 2.76 -1.33
CA SER A 126 9.86 3.23 -2.45
C SER A 126 11.34 3.35 -2.07
N GLU A 127 11.66 3.90 -0.91
CA GLU A 127 13.05 4.05 -0.44
C GLU A 127 13.74 2.71 -0.15
N VAL A 128 13.01 1.77 0.46
CA VAL A 128 13.52 0.41 0.71
C VAL A 128 13.68 -0.36 -0.59
N LEU A 129 12.75 -0.24 -1.53
CA LEU A 129 12.89 -0.85 -2.86
C LEU A 129 14.06 -0.26 -3.64
N GLU A 130 14.29 1.05 -3.57
CA GLU A 130 15.44 1.72 -4.20
C GLU A 130 16.75 1.27 -3.56
N SER A 131 16.83 1.22 -2.23
CA SER A 131 18.00 0.70 -1.50
C SER A 131 18.26 -0.78 -1.78
N ILE A 132 17.22 -1.62 -1.89
CA ILE A 132 17.36 -3.04 -2.24
C ILE A 132 17.81 -3.19 -3.70
N ALA A 133 17.29 -2.38 -4.63
CA ALA A 133 17.71 -2.38 -6.02
C ALA A 133 19.18 -1.96 -6.18
N ASP A 134 19.64 -0.97 -5.41
CA ASP A 134 21.03 -0.53 -5.38
C ASP A 134 21.96 -1.55 -4.72
N THR A 135 21.48 -2.27 -3.71
CA THR A 135 22.32 -3.20 -2.92
C THR A 135 22.32 -4.63 -3.49
N ARG A 136 21.24 -5.06 -4.16
CA ARG A 136 21.07 -6.41 -4.72
C ARG A 136 20.19 -6.37 -5.99
N PRO A 137 20.74 -6.05 -7.16
CA PRO A 137 20.00 -5.94 -8.42
C PRO A 137 19.41 -7.27 -8.91
N ASP A 138 19.98 -8.41 -8.50
CA ASP A 138 19.58 -9.74 -8.97
C ASP A 138 18.32 -10.31 -8.29
N LEU A 139 17.81 -9.63 -7.25
CA LEU A 139 16.69 -10.11 -6.43
C LEU A 139 15.35 -10.14 -7.19
N PHE A 140 15.24 -9.34 -8.26
CA PHE A 140 14.08 -9.30 -9.15
C PHE A 140 14.34 -10.03 -10.49
N ALA A 141 15.56 -10.57 -10.69
CA ALA A 141 15.97 -11.22 -11.93
C ALA A 141 15.75 -12.75 -11.89
N VAL A 142 14.67 -13.20 -11.25
CA VAL A 142 14.28 -14.62 -11.34
C VAL A 142 13.61 -14.84 -12.68
N ASP A 143 14.40 -15.32 -13.65
CA ASP A 143 13.91 -15.86 -14.91
C ASP A 143 13.18 -17.19 -14.62
N PRO A 144 11.84 -17.28 -14.80
CA PRO A 144 11.06 -18.46 -14.45
C PRO A 144 11.48 -19.71 -15.25
N ASP A 145 12.24 -19.55 -16.33
CA ASP A 145 12.73 -20.65 -17.17
C ASP A 145 13.98 -21.36 -16.59
N GLN A 146 14.66 -20.78 -15.59
CA GLN A 146 15.87 -21.38 -15.01
C GLN A 146 15.58 -22.41 -13.91
N THR A 147 14.45 -22.31 -13.20
CA THR A 147 14.02 -23.31 -12.21
C THR A 147 13.64 -24.66 -12.84
N ALA A 148 13.36 -24.69 -14.14
CA ALA A 148 12.96 -25.90 -14.85
C ALA A 148 14.13 -26.81 -15.28
N LYS A 149 15.39 -26.34 -15.27
CA LYS A 149 16.55 -27.12 -15.76
C LYS A 149 17.37 -27.82 -14.67
N GLN A 150 17.07 -27.62 -13.38
CA GLN A 150 17.81 -28.27 -12.28
C GLN A 150 17.14 -29.51 -11.68
N THR A 151 15.92 -29.87 -12.10
CA THR A 151 15.21 -31.07 -11.59
C THR A 151 15.51 -32.36 -12.37
N SER A 152 16.37 -32.34 -13.40
CA SER A 152 16.79 -33.55 -14.12
C SER A 152 18.17 -34.04 -13.67
N HIS A 153 18.25 -34.62 -12.48
CA HIS A 153 19.22 -35.68 -12.18
C HIS A 153 18.43 -36.92 -11.74
N PRO A 154 18.65 -38.09 -12.37
CA PRO A 154 17.91 -39.28 -12.01
C PRO A 154 18.34 -39.76 -10.63
N ILE A 155 17.38 -40.07 -9.77
CA ILE A 155 17.59 -40.72 -8.48
C ILE A 155 18.06 -42.15 -8.78
N SER A 156 19.36 -42.42 -8.62
CA SER A 156 19.86 -43.78 -8.48
C SER A 156 19.93 -44.12 -7.00
N GLU A 157 19.11 -45.09 -6.60
CA GLU A 157 19.17 -45.74 -5.30
C GLU A 157 20.59 -46.27 -5.04
N SER A 158 21.21 -45.80 -3.97
CA SER A 158 22.39 -46.43 -3.36
C SER A 158 22.20 -46.35 -1.85
N GLU A 159 21.87 -47.48 -1.25
CA GLU A 159 21.95 -47.69 0.19
C GLU A 159 23.39 -47.46 0.64
N GLN A 160 23.64 -46.50 1.56
CA GLN A 160 24.85 -46.51 2.38
C GLN A 160 24.63 -45.77 3.70
N GLN A 161 24.57 -46.59 4.74
CA GLN A 161 24.69 -46.31 6.15
C GLN A 161 26.03 -45.61 6.48
N THR A 162 26.01 -44.41 7.08
CA THR A 162 27.03 -43.85 8.00
C THR A 162 26.35 -42.70 8.78
N ASP A 163 26.02 -42.86 10.05
CA ASP A 163 26.82 -42.48 11.24
C ASP A 163 27.02 -40.95 11.40
N GLY A 164 26.87 -40.46 12.63
CA GLY A 164 26.57 -39.06 12.98
C GLY A 164 27.65 -37.99 12.75
N ASP A 165 27.30 -36.77 13.17
CA ASP A 165 28.05 -35.49 13.13
C ASP A 165 28.20 -34.88 11.72
N ASP A 166 28.00 -33.59 11.43
CA ASP A 166 27.98 -32.34 12.20
C ASP A 166 27.27 -31.29 11.32
N ILE A 167 26.17 -30.68 11.76
CA ILE A 167 25.69 -29.40 11.19
C ILE A 167 26.19 -28.31 12.14
N PRO A 168 27.06 -27.38 11.71
CA PRO A 168 27.57 -26.36 12.61
C PRO A 168 26.40 -25.46 13.05
N PRO A 169 26.23 -25.20 14.36
CA PRO A 169 25.17 -24.33 14.83
C PRO A 169 25.41 -22.90 14.35
N LEU A 170 24.32 -22.22 14.01
CA LEU A 170 24.34 -20.78 13.71
C LEU A 170 24.95 -20.04 14.92
N ARG A 171 26.04 -19.32 14.70
CA ARG A 171 26.69 -18.53 15.76
C ARG A 171 25.72 -17.46 16.27
N PRO A 172 25.52 -17.33 17.59
CA PRO A 172 24.78 -16.20 18.13
C PRO A 172 25.56 -14.91 17.86
N VAL A 173 24.84 -13.85 17.48
CA VAL A 173 25.39 -12.48 17.44
C VAL A 173 25.68 -12.08 18.89
N VAL A 174 26.96 -12.06 19.25
CA VAL A 174 27.43 -11.50 20.53
C VAL A 174 27.28 -9.99 20.42
N ILE A 175 26.38 -9.40 21.20
CA ILE A 175 26.42 -7.97 21.49
C ILE A 175 27.49 -7.85 22.57
N GLU A 176 28.62 -7.23 22.23
CA GLU A 176 29.66 -6.88 23.20
C GLU A 176 29.03 -5.89 24.19
N ASP A 177 28.95 -6.27 25.46
CA ASP A 177 28.66 -5.34 26.55
C ASP A 177 29.87 -4.40 26.63
N ASP A 178 29.71 -3.16 26.14
CA ASP A 178 30.62 -2.07 26.41
C ASP A 178 30.67 -1.86 27.93
N PRO A 179 31.83 -2.04 28.61
CA PRO A 179 31.91 -1.77 30.02
C PRO A 179 31.80 -0.26 30.22
N LEU A 180 30.82 0.16 31.00
CA LEU A 180 30.74 1.52 31.52
C LEU A 180 32.07 1.83 32.23
N GLU A 181 32.85 2.75 31.67
CA GLU A 181 33.99 3.35 32.33
C GLU A 181 33.48 4.03 33.61
N GLU A 182 33.73 3.41 34.76
CA GLU A 182 33.70 4.09 36.04
C GLU A 182 34.86 5.11 36.05
N GLU A 183 34.61 6.31 35.56
CA GLU A 183 35.41 7.46 35.96
C GLU A 183 35.17 7.73 37.44
N GLY A 184 36.14 7.32 38.25
CA GLY A 184 36.25 7.69 39.64
C GLY A 184 36.28 9.21 39.79
N PHE A 185 35.26 9.75 40.46
CA PHE A 185 35.33 11.07 41.05
C PHE A 185 36.04 10.95 42.40
N ASP A 186 37.26 11.48 42.48
CA ASP A 186 37.96 11.74 43.74
C ASP A 186 37.95 13.26 44.00
N VAL A 187 37.78 13.60 45.28
CA VAL A 187 37.68 14.92 45.97
C VAL A 187 36.31 15.60 46.03
#